data_AF-A0A316B3R6-F1
#
_entry.id   AF-A0A316B3R6-F1
#
_cell.length_a   1.000
_cell.length_b   1.000
_cell.length_c   1.000
_cell.angle_alpha   90.00
_cell.angle_beta   90.00
_cell.angle_gamma   90.00
#
_symmetry.space_group_name_H-M   'P 1'
#
loop_
_entity.id
_entity.type
_entity.pdbx_description
1 polymer ?
#
loop_
_entity_poly.entity_id
_entity_poly.type
_entity_poly.pdbx_seq_one_letter_code
_entity_poly.pdbx_strand_id
1 'polypeptide(L)'
;MSKFTDYIGSQFGNPRGFVGKVCCIIMNVINTVYFWSDTVKGLSEIRRVLKPGATFYNVVYTREWLDKLSYTKKGFKKFEPEQLMDFGRQAGFENVQIKDIVKGKSFVVIYTKA
;
A
#
# COMPACT_ATOMS: atom_id res chain seq x y z
N MET A 1 -12.45 6.10 21.26
CA MET A 1 -11.24 5.73 20.48
C MET A 1 -10.03 5.95 21.38
N SER A 2 -8.98 5.12 21.27
CA SER A 2 -7.84 5.15 22.21
C SER A 2 -6.98 6.41 22.02
N LYS A 3 -6.48 7.00 23.11
CA LYS A 3 -5.52 8.14 23.08
C LYS A 3 -4.30 7.86 22.20
N PHE A 4 -3.91 6.60 22.08
CA PHE A 4 -2.82 6.18 21.20
C PHE A 4 -3.18 6.30 19.71
N THR A 5 -4.41 5.92 19.34
CA THR A 5 -4.91 6.05 17.97
C THR A 5 -4.98 7.51 17.55
N ASP A 6 -5.44 8.40 18.44
CA ASP A 6 -5.49 9.83 18.19
C ASP A 6 -4.09 10.44 18.05
N TYR A 7 -3.14 9.98 18.87
CA TYR A 7 -1.73 10.37 18.76
C TYR A 7 -1.13 9.96 17.41
N ILE A 8 -1.28 8.69 17.00
CA ILE A 8 -0.80 8.21 15.70
C ILE A 8 -1.49 8.96 14.54
N GLY A 9 -2.80 9.21 14.64
CA GLY A 9 -3.56 10.04 13.71
C GLY A 9 -2.95 11.43 13.54
N SER A 10 -2.59 12.09 14.65
CA SER A 10 -1.96 13.42 14.61
C SER A 10 -0.61 13.44 13.89
N GLN A 11 0.15 12.33 13.93
CA GLN A 11 1.46 12.24 13.28
C GLN A 11 1.37 12.18 11.75
N PHE A 12 0.22 11.80 11.18
CA PHE A 12 -0.02 11.87 9.73
C PHE A 12 -0.27 13.31 9.25
N GLY A 13 -0.82 14.18 10.10
CA GLY A 13 -1.09 15.59 9.76
C GLY A 13 0.06 16.55 10.13
N ASN A 14 0.83 16.23 11.16
CA ASN A 14 1.93 17.05 11.64
C ASN A 14 3.07 16.17 12.21
N PRO A 15 3.86 15.53 11.32
CA PRO A 15 4.85 14.54 11.71
C PRO A 15 5.96 15.18 12.54
N ARG A 16 6.14 14.72 13.79
CA ARG A 16 7.20 15.19 14.69
C ARG A 16 7.92 14.04 15.39
N GLY A 17 9.22 14.21 15.66
CA GLY A 17 10.03 13.21 16.36
C GLY A 17 10.20 11.89 15.58
N PHE A 18 10.57 10.82 16.30
CA PHE A 18 10.82 9.50 15.70
C PHE A 18 9.54 8.89 15.11
N VAL A 19 8.41 9.00 15.81
CA VAL A 19 7.12 8.49 15.34
C VAL A 19 6.68 9.22 14.07
N GLY A 20 6.85 10.54 14.00
CA GLY A 20 6.61 11.31 12.78
C GLY A 20 7.47 10.88 11.60
N LYS A 21 8.76 10.56 11.81
CA LYS A 21 9.63 10.01 10.75
C LYS A 21 9.12 8.66 10.25
N VAL A 22 8.73 7.77 11.16
CA VAL A 22 8.14 6.47 10.82
C VAL A 22 6.81 6.66 10.06
N CYS A 23 5.94 7.57 10.50
CA CYS A 23 4.70 7.92 9.80
C CYS A 23 4.96 8.51 8.40
N CYS A 24 5.94 9.40 8.22
CA CYS A 24 6.32 9.91 6.91
C CYS A 24 6.85 8.82 5.98
N ILE A 25 7.70 7.93 6.48
CA ILE A 25 8.17 6.76 5.73
C ILE A 25 6.97 5.90 5.33
N ILE A 26 6.07 5.62 6.27
CA ILE A 26 4.85 4.86 6.02
C ILE A 26 3.97 5.54 4.97
N MET A 27 3.72 6.86 5.06
CA MET A 27 2.94 7.63 4.07
C MET A 27 3.58 7.59 2.68
N ASN A 28 4.89 7.78 2.62
CA ASN A 28 5.65 7.72 1.38
C ASN A 28 5.72 6.31 0.81
N VAL A 29 5.56 5.25 1.60
CA VAL A 29 5.57 3.87 1.11
C VAL A 29 4.17 3.39 0.72
N ILE A 30 3.13 3.76 1.49
CA ILE A 30 1.75 3.30 1.30
C ILE A 30 1.15 3.73 -0.04
N ASN A 31 1.42 4.95 -0.53
CA ASN A 31 0.79 5.46 -1.76
C ASN A 31 1.67 5.38 -3.02
N THR A 32 2.69 4.51 -3.05
CA THR A 32 3.67 4.53 -4.15
C THR A 32 3.27 3.73 -5.39
N VAL A 33 2.46 2.69 -5.22
CA VAL A 33 2.16 1.78 -6.34
C VAL A 33 1.48 2.50 -7.51
N TYR A 34 0.71 3.56 -7.24
CA TYR A 34 0.04 4.39 -8.26
C TYR A 34 1.00 5.12 -9.21
N PHE A 35 2.26 5.29 -8.79
CA PHE A 35 3.27 6.09 -9.49
C PHE A 35 4.39 5.24 -10.10
N TRP A 36 4.40 3.93 -9.85
CA TRP A 36 5.41 3.06 -10.43
C TRP A 36 5.23 2.96 -11.94
N SER A 37 6.31 3.13 -12.69
CA SER A 37 6.32 2.93 -14.14
C SER A 37 6.06 1.46 -14.48
N ASP A 38 6.67 0.54 -13.73
CA ASP A 38 6.48 -0.91 -13.82
C ASP A 38 6.20 -1.48 -12.43
N THR A 39 4.96 -1.95 -12.24
CA THR A 39 4.51 -2.46 -10.95
C THR A 39 5.14 -3.80 -10.59
N VAL A 40 5.33 -4.68 -11.58
CA VAL A 40 5.91 -6.01 -11.36
C VAL A 40 7.37 -5.86 -10.94
N LYS A 41 8.15 -5.02 -11.63
CA LYS A 41 9.53 -4.75 -11.25
C LYS A 41 9.66 -4.18 -9.83
N GLY A 42 8.79 -3.25 -9.45
CA GLY A 42 8.77 -2.69 -8.10
C GLY A 42 8.49 -3.76 -7.04
N LEU A 43 7.50 -4.62 -7.27
CA LEU A 43 7.19 -5.74 -6.39
C LEU A 43 8.35 -6.76 -6.31
N SER A 44 9.03 -7.03 -7.42
CA SER A 44 10.18 -7.94 -7.46
C SER A 44 11.34 -7.44 -6.60
N GLU A 45 11.64 -6.14 -6.61
CA GLU A 45 12.68 -5.57 -5.74
C GLU A 45 12.32 -5.65 -4.26
N ILE A 46 11.05 -5.46 -3.91
CA ILE A 46 10.56 -5.66 -2.54
C ILE A 46 10.75 -7.13 -2.14
N ARG A 47 10.33 -8.07 -2.99
CA ARG A 47 10.53 -9.51 -2.75
C ARG A 47 12.01 -9.84 -2.57
N ARG A 48 12.90 -9.24 -3.35
CA ARG A 48 14.35 -9.49 -3.29
C ARG A 48 14.91 -9.17 -1.90
N VAL A 49 14.48 -8.07 -1.28
CA VAL A 49 14.99 -7.62 0.04
C VAL A 49 14.28 -8.25 1.23
N LEU A 50 13.08 -8.81 1.05
CA LEU A 50 12.37 -9.53 2.11
C LEU A 50 13.11 -10.80 2.53
N LYS A 51 13.04 -11.13 3.82
CA LYS A 51 13.47 -12.44 4.33
C LYS A 51 12.47 -13.53 3.92
N PRO A 52 12.90 -14.79 3.76
CA PRO A 52 12.01 -15.95 3.67
C PRO A 52 10.97 -15.93 4.81
N GLY A 53 9.71 -16.22 4.50
CA GLY A 53 8.56 -16.14 5.42
C GLY A 53 8.04 -14.74 5.74
N ALA A 54 8.72 -13.66 5.32
CA ALA A 54 8.26 -12.30 5.60
C ALA A 54 7.10 -11.87 4.69
N THR A 55 6.28 -10.94 5.19
CA THR A 55 5.07 -10.48 4.51
C THR A 55 5.12 -8.97 4.27
N PHE A 56 4.77 -8.57 3.05
CA PHE A 56 4.58 -7.18 2.64
C PHE A 56 3.09 -6.86 2.51
N TYR A 57 2.68 -5.75 3.12
CA TYR A 57 1.30 -5.28 3.11
C TYR A 57 1.20 -4.03 2.23
N ASN A 58 0.50 -4.13 1.11
CA ASN A 58 0.25 -3.01 0.21
C ASN A 58 -1.19 -2.53 0.38
N VAL A 59 -1.36 -1.35 0.99
CA VAL A 59 -2.68 -0.77 1.26
C VAL A 59 -3.05 0.20 0.15
N VAL A 60 -4.18 -0.05 -0.50
CA VAL A 60 -4.59 0.64 -1.72
C VAL A 60 -6.03 1.13 -1.60
N TYR A 61 -6.32 2.29 -2.18
CA TYR A 61 -7.67 2.80 -2.36
C TYR A 61 -8.27 2.22 -3.63
N THR A 62 -9.55 1.87 -3.54
CA THR A 62 -10.35 1.45 -4.70
C THR A 62 -10.37 2.51 -5.78
N ARG A 63 -10.49 2.07 -7.04
CA ARG A 63 -10.61 2.97 -8.18
C ARG A 63 -11.78 3.94 -8.02
N GLU A 64 -12.90 3.44 -7.52
CA GLU A 64 -14.14 4.20 -7.27
C GLU A 64 -13.92 5.30 -6.24
N TRP A 65 -13.14 5.04 -5.19
CA TRP A 65 -12.81 6.05 -4.19
C TRP A 65 -11.85 7.09 -4.75
N LEU A 66 -10.82 6.67 -5.49
CA LEU A 66 -9.89 7.58 -6.12
C LEU A 66 -10.60 8.49 -7.14
N ASP A 67 -11.55 7.99 -7.93
CA ASP A 67 -12.29 8.77 -8.93
C ASP A 67 -13.08 9.95 -8.33
N LYS A 68 -13.47 9.85 -7.04
CA LYS A 68 -14.17 10.94 -6.32
C LYS A 68 -13.24 12.10 -5.95
N LEU A 69 -11.93 11.88 -5.92
CA LEU A 69 -10.94 12.89 -5.55
C LEU A 69 -10.51 13.66 -6.81
N SER A 70 -10.60 14.98 -6.80
CA SER A 70 -10.32 15.80 -8.00
C SER A 70 -8.86 15.72 -8.44
N TYR A 71 -7.92 15.60 -7.50
CA TYR A 71 -6.47 15.60 -7.74
C TYR A 71 -5.88 14.26 -8.20
N THR A 72 -6.65 13.16 -8.12
CA THR A 72 -6.23 11.81 -8.54
C THR A 72 -6.68 11.48 -9.97
N LYS A 73 -7.35 12.42 -10.65
CA LYS A 73 -7.89 12.23 -12.00
C LYS A 73 -6.81 12.16 -13.09
N LYS A 74 -5.61 12.69 -12.82
CA LYS A 74 -4.45 12.65 -13.72
C LYS A 74 -3.22 12.17 -12.97
N GLY A 75 -2.41 11.33 -13.60
CA GLY A 75 -1.11 10.88 -13.07
C GLY A 75 -1.15 9.70 -12.08
N PHE A 76 -2.32 9.33 -11.54
CA PHE A 76 -2.47 8.15 -10.70
C PHE A 76 -2.87 6.95 -11.55
N LYS A 77 -2.03 5.91 -11.59
CA LYS A 77 -2.47 4.59 -12.04
C LYS A 77 -3.45 4.05 -11.01
N LYS A 78 -4.58 3.52 -11.45
CA LYS A 78 -5.60 2.92 -10.58
C LYS A 78 -5.59 1.43 -10.85
N PHE A 79 -5.70 0.65 -9.79
CA PHE A 79 -5.62 -0.80 -9.88
C PHE A 79 -6.88 -1.41 -9.30
N GLU A 80 -7.37 -2.43 -9.99
CA GLU A 80 -8.30 -3.37 -9.38
C GLU A 80 -7.51 -4.36 -8.49
N PRO A 81 -8.12 -4.87 -7.40
CA PRO A 81 -7.45 -5.78 -6.48
C PRO A 81 -6.83 -7.00 -7.17
N GLU A 82 -7.52 -7.56 -8.16
CA GLU A 82 -7.10 -8.73 -8.92
C GLU A 82 -5.84 -8.45 -9.74
N GLN A 83 -5.71 -7.24 -10.31
CA GLN A 83 -4.51 -6.85 -11.06
C GLN A 83 -3.26 -6.84 -10.18
N LEU A 84 -3.39 -6.29 -8.96
CA LEU A 84 -2.29 -6.28 -7.99
C LEU A 84 -1.91 -7.69 -7.54
N MET A 85 -2.89 -8.58 -7.40
CA MET A 85 -2.63 -9.99 -7.11
C MET A 85 -1.82 -10.66 -8.22
N ASP A 86 -2.21 -10.45 -9.49
CA ASP A 86 -1.49 -11.02 -10.63
C ASP A 86 -0.07 -10.44 -10.76
N PHE A 87 0.12 -9.15 -10.51
CA PHE A 87 1.47 -8.56 -10.46
C PHE A 87 2.33 -9.13 -9.33
N GLY A 88 1.73 -9.42 -8.17
CA GLY A 88 2.42 -10.10 -7.07
C GLY A 88 2.92 -11.49 -7.46
N ARG A 89 2.07 -12.28 -8.12
CA ARG A 89 2.44 -13.61 -8.62
C ARG A 89 3.55 -13.54 -9.66
N GLN A 90 3.46 -12.59 -10.60
CA GLN A 90 4.50 -12.36 -11.61
C GLN A 90 5.83 -11.92 -10.99
N ALA A 91 5.78 -11.16 -9.89
CA ALA A 91 6.96 -10.78 -9.10
C ALA A 91 7.54 -11.92 -8.26
N GLY A 92 6.93 -13.11 -8.29
CA GLY A 92 7.39 -14.33 -7.64
C GLY A 92 6.88 -14.52 -6.21
N PHE A 93 5.91 -13.72 -5.74
CA PHE A 93 5.27 -14.00 -4.45
C PHE A 93 4.38 -15.25 -4.56
N GLU A 94 4.58 -16.19 -3.64
CA GLU A 94 3.91 -17.50 -3.69
C GLU A 94 2.51 -17.45 -3.08
N ASN A 95 2.35 -16.67 -2.00
CA ASN A 95 1.06 -16.47 -1.36
C ASN A 95 0.68 -14.98 -1.44
N VAL A 96 -0.47 -14.71 -2.07
CA VAL A 96 -1.03 -13.38 -2.24
C VAL A 96 -2.48 -13.40 -1.80
N GLN A 97 -2.85 -12.50 -0.89
CA GLN A 97 -4.20 -12.39 -0.33
C GLN A 97 -4.72 -10.97 -0.45
N ILE A 98 -6.03 -10.82 -0.63
CA ILE A 98 -6.71 -9.53 -0.68
C ILE A 98 -7.67 -9.47 0.49
N LYS A 99 -7.69 -8.34 1.20
CA LYS A 99 -8.65 -8.10 2.27
C LYS A 99 -9.15 -6.66 2.24
N ASP A 100 -10.46 -6.48 2.29
CA ASP A 100 -11.05 -5.16 2.47
C ASP A 100 -10.69 -4.60 3.86
N ILE A 101 -10.27 -3.32 3.90
CA ILE A 101 -10.10 -2.58 5.14
C ILE A 101 -11.37 -1.76 5.41
N VAL A 102 -11.78 -0.98 4.42
CA VAL A 102 -13.05 -0.25 4.42
C VAL A 102 -13.76 -0.57 3.12
N LYS A 103 -14.88 -1.28 3.21
CA LYS A 103 -15.64 -1.76 2.05
C LYS A 103 -15.97 -0.60 1.11
N GLY A 104 -15.63 -0.76 -0.17
CA GLY A 104 -15.85 0.26 -1.20
C GLY A 104 -14.97 1.51 -1.10
N LYS A 105 -13.92 1.48 -0.26
CA LYS A 105 -12.97 2.59 -0.11
C LYS A 105 -11.52 2.12 -0.21
N SER A 106 -11.11 1.16 0.61
CA SER A 106 -9.72 0.70 0.67
C SER A 106 -9.61 -0.78 0.99
N PHE A 107 -8.56 -1.40 0.43
CA PHE A 107 -8.22 -2.79 0.61
C PHE A 107 -6.71 -2.93 0.83
N VAL A 108 -6.28 -4.09 1.32
CA VAL A 108 -4.88 -4.47 1.44
C VAL A 108 -4.61 -5.71 0.62
N VAL A 109 -3.50 -5.68 -0.11
CA VAL A 109 -2.92 -6.87 -0.75
C VAL A 109 -1.72 -7.31 0.08
N ILE A 110 -1.75 -8.55 0.52
CA ILE A 110 -0.78 -9.15 1.43
C ILE A 110 0.05 -10.13 0.60
N TYR A 111 1.35 -9.87 0.49
CA TYR A 111 2.29 -10.69 -0.28
C TYR A 111 3.27 -11.36 0.66
N THR A 112 3.31 -12.69 0.68
CA THR A 112 4.26 -13.45 1.51
C THR A 112 5.34 -14.08 0.63
N LYS A 113 6.59 -13.87 1.02
CA LYS A 113 7.75 -14.54 0.43
C LYS A 113 7.94 -15.89 1.12
N ALA A 114 8.11 -16.95 0.34
CA ALA A 114 8.59 -18.22 0.87
C ALA A 114 10.08 -18.16 1.19
#